data_AF-A0A917NZV9-F1
#
_entry.id   AF-A0A917NZV9-F1
#
_cell.length_a   1.000
_cell.length_b   1.000
_cell.length_c   1.000
_cell.angle_alpha   90.00
_cell.angle_beta   90.00
_cell.angle_gamma   90.00
#
_symmetry.space_group_name_H-M   'P 1'
#
loop_
_entity.id
_entity.type
_entity.pdbx_description
1 polymer ?
#
loop_
_entity_poly.entity_id
_entity_poly.type
_entity_poly.pdbx_seq_one_letter_code
_entity_poly.pdbx_strand_id
1 'polypeptide(L)' 'MAQQHLRNVLAFLDMPTLAQPEIFLQFEDGLFDASGGIGEASRSFLQTWMDRYSSFVRTNAA' A
#
# COMPACT_ATOMS: atom_id res chain seq x y z
N MET A 1 10.04 9.96 4.57
CA MET A 1 9.36 10.88 5.52
C MET A 1 7.85 10.91 5.35
N ALA A 2 7.30 10.99 4.13
CA ALA A 2 5.85 11.13 3.92
C ALA A 2 4.99 10.03 4.59
N GLN A 3 5.30 8.74 4.36
CA GLN A 3 4.48 7.66 4.94
C GLN A 3 4.51 7.64 6.48
N GLN A 4 5.68 7.86 7.08
CA GLN A 4 5.83 7.85 8.54
C GLN A 4 5.09 9.03 9.18
N HIS A 5 5.09 10.19 8.50
CA HIS A 5 4.31 11.33 8.93
C HIS A 5 2.80 11.05 8.87
N LEU A 6 2.31 10.45 7.78
CA LEU A 6 0.90 10.08 7.65
C LEU A 6 0.47 9.09 8.75
N ARG A 7 1.31 8.11 9.10
CA ARG A 7 1.02 7.17 10.20
C ARG A 7 0.80 7.87 11.53
N ASN A 8 1.58 8.91 11.83
CA ASN A 8 1.40 9.70 13.04
C ASN A 8 0.06 10.45 13.04
N VAL A 9 -0.35 10.99 11.89
CA VAL A 9 -1.65 11.66 11.73
C VAL A 9 -2.81 10.67 11.95
N LEU A 10 -2.73 9.48 11.36
CA LEU A 10 -3.77 8.45 11.52
C LEU A 10 -3.88 7.97 12.98
N ALA A 11 -2.75 7.82 13.67
CA ALA A 11 -2.74 7.46 15.09
C ALA A 11 -3.41 8.54 15.95
N PHE A 12 -3.16 9.82 15.67
CA PHE A 12 -3.82 10.93 16.37
C PHE A 12 -5.35 10.95 16.19
N LEU A 13 -5.84 10.44 15.05
CA LEU A 13 -7.26 10.38 14.73
C LEU A 13 -7.93 9.05 15.13
N ASP A 14 -7.24 8.21 15.91
CA ASP A 14 -7.70 6.87 16.30
C ASP A 14 -8.10 5.97 15.11
N MET A 15 -7.45 6.17 13.95
CA MET A 15 -7.78 5.43 12.72
C MET A 15 -7.11 4.04 12.71
N PRO A 16 -7.86 2.98 12.35
CA PRO A 16 -7.26 1.68 12.04
C PRO A 16 -6.20 1.84 10.95
N THR A 17 -4.96 1.39 11.23
CA THR A 17 -3.83 1.55 10.31
C THR A 17 -3.07 0.24 10.14
N LEU A 18 -2.84 -0.18 8.89
CA LEU A 18 -1.99 -1.33 8.59
C LEU A 18 -0.51 -0.98 8.83
N ALA A 19 0.06 -1.44 9.94
CA ALA A 19 1.45 -1.16 10.31
C ALA A 19 2.46 -1.91 9.43
N GLN A 20 2.16 -3.16 9.03
CA GLN A 20 3.04 -4.01 8.21
C GLN A 20 2.23 -4.86 7.22
N PRO A 21 2.77 -5.18 6.03
CA PRO A 21 4.08 -4.77 5.53
C PRO A 21 4.13 -3.30 5.09
N GLU A 22 5.28 -2.67 5.27
CA GLU A 22 5.56 -1.36 4.67
C GLU A 22 6.03 -1.51 3.22
N ILE A 23 5.58 -0.60 2.35
CA ILE A 23 6.08 -0.46 0.98
C ILE A 23 6.57 0.96 0.78
N PHE A 24 7.85 1.07 0.44
CA PHE A 24 8.43 2.26 -0.16
C PHE A 24 8.55 2.02 -1.66
N LEU A 25 7.61 2.56 -2.43
CA LEU A 25 7.58 2.36 -3.87
C LEU A 25 8.51 3.36 -4.55
N GLN A 26 9.55 2.86 -5.20
CA GLN A 26 10.35 3.66 -6.12
C GLN A 26 9.71 3.60 -7.50
N PHE A 27 9.61 4.76 -8.17
CA PHE A 27 9.15 4.80 -9.54
C PHE A 27 10.31 4.37 -10.46
N GLU A 28 10.09 3.30 -11.22
CA GLU A 28 11.05 2.75 -12.17
C GLU A 28 10.35 2.47 -13.50
N ASP A 29 11.12 2.42 -14.59
CA ASP A 29 10.60 2.04 -15.90
C ASP A 29 10.04 0.62 -15.84
N GLY A 30 8.78 0.46 -16.26
CA GLY A 30 8.06 -0.81 -16.18
C GLY A 30 7.26 -1.03 -14.89
N LEU A 31 7.27 -0.07 -13.94
CA LEU A 31 6.31 -0.08 -12.83
C LEU A 31 4.86 -0.02 -13.35
N PHE A 32 4.66 0.75 -14.43
CA PHE A 32 3.40 0.83 -15.15
C PHE A 32 3.57 0.39 -16.60
N ASP A 33 2.53 -0.21 -17.16
CA ASP A 33 2.44 -0.51 -18.59
C ASP A 33 1.95 0.71 -19.41
N ALA A 34 1.96 0.59 -20.74
CA ALA A 34 1.57 1.67 -21.64
C ALA A 34 0.10 2.12 -21.51
N SER A 35 -0.76 1.31 -20.88
CA SER A 35 -2.16 1.66 -20.59
C SER A 35 -2.34 2.33 -19.23
N GLY A 36 -1.26 2.50 -18.46
CA GLY A 36 -1.29 3.01 -17.09
C GLY A 36 -1.64 1.93 -16.04
N GLY A 37 -1.70 0.66 -16.44
CA GLY A 37 -1.86 -0.47 -15.54
C GLY A 37 -0.55 -0.83 -14.84
N ILE A 38 -0.61 -1.73 -13.85
CA ILE A 38 0.61 -2.22 -13.17
C ILE A 38 1.40 -3.10 -14.14
N GLY A 39 2.66 -2.73 -14.36
CA GLY A 39 3.58 -3.48 -15.21
C GLY A 39 3.91 -4.85 -14.62
N GLU A 40 4.29 -5.79 -15.49
CA GLU A 40 4.45 -7.20 -15.14
C GLU A 40 5.49 -7.43 -14.03
N ALA A 41 6.60 -6.68 -14.07
CA ALA A 41 7.68 -6.79 -13.09
C ALA A 41 7.24 -6.43 -11.65
N SER A 42 6.30 -5.50 -11.49
CA SER A 42 5.84 -5.04 -10.17
C SER A 42 4.54 -5.68 -9.71
N ARG A 43 3.88 -6.46 -10.58
CA ARG A 43 2.53 -7.00 -10.34
C ARG A 43 2.47 -7.91 -9.12
N SER A 44 3.36 -8.89 -9.00
CA SER A 44 3.35 -9.85 -7.89
C SER A 44 3.61 -9.19 -6.53
N PHE A 45 4.55 -8.23 -6.51
CA PHE A 45 4.90 -7.45 -5.32
C PHE A 45 3.72 -6.60 -4.84
N LEU A 46 3.12 -5.80 -5.73
CA LEU A 46 1.97 -4.96 -5.39
C LEU A 46 0.72 -5.79 -5.06
N GLN A 47 0.51 -6.92 -5.75
CA GLN A 47 -0.60 -7.83 -5.46
C GLN A 47 -0.52 -8.37 -4.03
N THR A 48 0.66 -8.84 -3.61
CA THR A 48 0.87 -9.38 -2.26
C THR A 48 0.50 -8.35 -1.18
N TRP A 49 0.89 -7.09 -1.36
CA TRP A 49 0.53 -6.03 -0.43
C TRP A 49 -0.95 -5.69 -0.50
N MET A 50 -1.53 -5.66 -1.70
CA MET A 50 -2.95 -5.36 -1.87
C MET A 50 -3.84 -6.43 -1.22
N ASP A 51 -3.45 -7.70 -1.31
CA ASP A 51 -4.13 -8.81 -0.64
C ASP A 51 -4.12 -8.61 0.87
N ARG A 52 -2.97 -8.22 1.44
CA ARG A 52 -2.83 -7.92 2.87
C ARG A 52 -3.67 -6.72 3.30
N TYR A 53 -3.65 -5.63 2.54
CA TYR A 53 -4.46 -4.45 2.82
C TYR A 53 -5.95 -4.74 2.73
N SER A 54 -6.39 -5.48 1.70
CA SER A 54 -7.80 -5.84 1.56
C SER A 54 -8.29 -6.71 2.73
N SER A 55 -7.44 -7.62 3.23
CA SER A 55 -7.73 -8.42 4.42
C SER A 55 -7.85 -7.55 5.67
N PHE A 56 -6.91 -6.61 5.85
CA PHE A 56 -6.97 -5.65 6.95
C PHE A 56 -8.26 -4.82 6.95
N VAL A 57 -8.67 -4.30 5.78
CA VAL A 57 -9.92 -3.54 5.65
C VAL A 57 -11.11 -4.40 6.06
N ARG A 58 -11.19 -5.66 5.59
CA ARG A 58 -12.29 -6.58 5.97
C ARG A 58 -12.34 -6.86 7.47
N THR A 59 -11.19 -7.01 8.14
CA THR A 59 -11.14 -7.22 9.60
C THR A 59 -11.55 -5.99 10.40
N ASN A 60 -11.42 -4.79 9.83
CA ASN A 60 -11.72 -3.51 10.51
C ASN A 60 -12.99 -2.84 9.96
N ALA A 61 -13.69 -3.48 9.03
CA ALA A 61 -15.00 -3.06 8.57
C ALA A 61 -16.04 -3.45 9.64
N ALA A 62 -16.88 -2.49 10.02
CA ALA A 62 -17.97 -2.68 10.96
C ALA A 62 -19.03 -3.66 10.43
#